data_AF-A0A919SRK2-F1
#
_entry.id   AF-A0A919SRK2-F1
#
_cell.length_a   1.000
_cell.length_b   1.000
_cell.length_c   1.000
_cell.angle_alpha   90.00
_cell.angle_beta   90.00
_cell.angle_gamma   90.00
#
_symmetry.space_group_name_H-M   'P 1'
#
loop_
_entity.id
_entity.type
_entity.pdbx_description
1 polymer ?
#
loop_
_entity_poly.entity_id
_entity_poly.type
_entity_poly.pdbx_seq_one_letter_code
_entity_poly.pdbx_strand_id
1 'polypeptide(L)' 'MLWVNLLTHGIPGVAMGAEPAEAGVLRRRPRSPQESVLGDGLLRSVLIGGLCVAAVVLAAGVTAHQLDRPWQ' A
#
# COMPACT_ATOMS: atom_id res chain seq x y z
N MET A 1 18.02 12.84 -4.62
CA MET A 1 17.20 11.65 -4.23
C MET A 1 16.43 11.83 -2.93
N LEU A 2 17.02 12.37 -1.85
CA LEU A 2 16.29 12.62 -0.57
C LEU A 2 15.07 13.55 -0.72
N TRP A 3 15.21 14.64 -1.47
CA TRP A 3 14.11 15.58 -1.74
C TRP A 3 12.87 14.93 -2.38
N VAL A 4 13.08 14.02 -3.34
CA VAL A 4 11.96 13.31 -4.01
C VAL A 4 11.28 12.34 -3.06
N ASN A 5 12.04 11.61 -2.25
CA ASN A 5 11.47 10.69 -1.25
C ASN A 5 10.62 11.46 -0.23
N LEU A 6 11.11 12.62 0.25
CA LEU A 6 10.37 13.50 1.15
C LEU A 6 9.08 14.04 0.51
N LEU A 7 9.14 14.44 -0.76
CA LEU A 7 7.97 14.95 -1.48
C LEU A 7 6.92 13.84 -1.70
N THR A 8 7.35 12.67 -2.17
CA THR A 8 6.44 11.58 -2.56
C THR A 8 5.85 10.85 -1.37
N HIS A 9 6.58 10.68 -0.27
CA HIS A 9 6.09 9.97 0.93
C HIS A 9 5.67 10.90 2.07
N GLY A 10 6.29 12.09 2.19
CA GLY A 10 5.96 13.05 3.24
C GLY A 10 4.58 13.70 3.02
N ILE A 11 4.23 14.04 1.77
CA ILE A 11 2.93 14.65 1.47
C ILE A 11 1.76 13.70 1.81
N PRO A 12 1.73 12.44 1.36
CA PRO A 12 0.69 11.50 1.77
C PRO A 12 0.68 11.24 3.28
N GLY A 13 1.85 11.18 3.92
CA GLY A 13 1.96 10.99 5.37
C GLY A 13 1.30 12.11 6.16
N VAL A 14 1.55 13.37 5.78
CA VAL A 14 0.91 14.54 6.40
C VAL A 14 -0.60 14.56 6.11
N ALA A 15 -1.01 14.20 4.89
CA ALA A 15 -2.41 14.12 4.53
C ALA A 15 -3.18 13.10 5.39
N MET A 16 -2.61 11.90 5.61
CA MET A 16 -3.21 10.88 6.49
C MET A 16 -3.25 11.32 7.97
N GLY A 17 -2.23 12.04 8.44
CA GLY A 17 -2.19 12.54 9.82
C GLY A 17 -3.22 13.64 10.12
N ALA A 18 -3.76 14.29 9.08
CA ALA A 18 -4.79 15.31 9.20
C ALA A 18 -6.22 14.74 9.22
N GLU A 19 -6.39 13.42 9.05
CA GLU A 19 -7.71 12.80 9.11
C GLU A 19 -8.32 12.85 10.53
N PRO A 20 -9.60 13.19 10.68
CA PRO A 20 -10.27 13.20 11.97
C PRO A 20 -10.34 11.79 12.56
N ALA A 21 -10.24 11.69 13.89
CA ALA A 21 -10.35 10.41 14.58
C ALA A 21 -11.72 9.75 14.33
N GLU A 22 -11.71 8.42 14.11
CA GLU A 22 -12.90 7.64 13.83
C GLU A 22 -13.91 7.68 15.00
N ALA A 23 -15.21 7.78 14.67
CA ALA A 23 -16.27 7.82 15.66
C ALA A 23 -16.29 6.50 16.47
N GLY A 24 -16.04 6.61 17.78
CA GLY A 24 -16.00 5.45 18.66
C GLY A 24 -14.63 4.77 18.75
N VAL A 25 -13.54 5.40 18.28
CA VAL A 25 -12.16 4.89 18.46
C VAL A 25 -11.83 4.58 19.92
N LEU A 26 -12.34 5.38 20.86
CA LEU A 26 -12.17 5.19 22.31
C LEU A 26 -13.07 4.09 22.91
N ARG A 27 -14.05 3.58 22.16
CA ARG A 27 -14.93 2.46 22.58
C ARG A 27 -14.34 1.10 22.21
N ARG A 28 -13.32 1.07 21.34
CA ARG A 28 -12.60 -0.16 20.98
C ARG A 28 -11.66 -0.56 22.13
N ARG A 29 -11.52 -1.87 22.38
CA ARG A 29 -10.56 -2.39 23.35
C ARG A 29 -9.13 -1.98 22.95
N PRO A 30 -8.27 -1.55 23.89
CA PRO A 30 -6.87 -1.25 23.59
C PRO A 30 -6.19 -2.42 22.90
N ARG A 31 -5.40 -2.15 21.84
CA ARG A 31 -4.58 -3.18 21.19
C ARG A 31 -3.61 -3.79 22.21
N SER A 32 -3.40 -5.10 22.13
CA SER A 32 -2.44 -5.74 23.02
C SER A 32 -1.01 -5.41 22.58
N PRO A 33 -0.06 -5.13 23.49
CA PRO A 33 1.33 -4.84 23.12
C PRO A 33 2.07 -6.01 22.46
N GLN A 34 1.54 -7.23 22.62
CA GLN A 34 2.10 -8.46 22.06
C GLN A 34 1.55 -8.78 20.66
N GLU A 35 0.57 -8.01 20.17
CA GLU A 35 -0.01 -8.21 18.85
C GLU A 35 0.94 -7.68 17.77
N SER A 36 1.19 -8.49 16.74
CA SER A 36 2.01 -8.07 15.60
C SER A 36 1.34 -6.93 14.85
N VAL A 37 2.13 -5.96 14.38
CA VAL A 37 1.67 -4.89 13.47
C VAL A 37 1.06 -5.46 12.19
N LEU A 38 1.53 -6.63 11.76
CA LEU A 38 1.02 -7.38 10.60
C LEU A 38 -0.07 -8.41 10.97
N GLY A 39 -0.55 -8.39 12.22
CA GLY A 39 -1.60 -9.25 12.74
C GLY A 39 -2.98 -8.93 12.16
N ASP A 40 -4.01 -9.61 12.68
CA ASP A 40 -5.42 -9.36 12.32
C ASP A 40 -5.75 -9.48 10.83
N GLY A 41 -5.02 -10.35 10.12
CA GLY A 41 -5.22 -10.55 8.67
C GLY A 41 -4.61 -9.47 7.77
N LEU A 42 -3.91 -8.46 8.32
CA LEU A 42 -3.23 -7.44 7.54
C LEU A 42 -2.20 -8.05 6.58
N LEU A 43 -1.41 -9.02 7.04
CA LEU A 43 -0.45 -9.73 6.19
C LEU A 43 -1.12 -10.38 4.97
N ARG A 44 -2.31 -10.97 5.15
CA ARG A 44 -3.06 -11.58 4.05
C ARG A 44 -3.50 -10.52 3.05
N SER A 45 -4.02 -9.38 3.52
CA SER A 45 -4.41 -8.26 2.66
C SER A 45 -3.23 -7.70 1.86
N VAL A 46 -2.07 -7.55 2.52
CA VAL A 46 -0.83 -7.10 1.86
C VAL A 46 -0.39 -8.09 0.78
N LEU A 47 -0.41 -9.39 1.06
CA LEU A 47 -0.04 -10.43 0.09
C LEU A 47 -0.99 -10.45 -1.12
N ILE A 48 -2.30 -10.35 -0.90
CA ILE A 48 -3.28 -10.31 -1.99
C ILE A 48 -3.08 -9.04 -2.85
N GLY A 49 -2.95 -7.87 -2.21
CA GLY A 49 -2.71 -6.62 -2.94
C GLY A 49 -1.41 -6.67 -3.74
N GLY A 50 -0.33 -7.14 -3.13
CA GLY A 50 0.96 -7.32 -3.81
C GLY A 50 0.89 -8.28 -4.99
N LEU A 51 0.20 -9.42 -4.82
CA LEU A 51 0.01 -10.40 -5.89
C LEU A 51 -0.82 -9.82 -7.04
N CYS A 52 -1.88 -9.06 -6.74
CA CYS A 52 -2.69 -8.39 -7.76
C CYS A 52 -1.85 -7.39 -8.57
N VAL A 53 -1.07 -6.54 -7.90
CA VAL A 53 -0.18 -5.57 -8.59
C VAL A 53 0.85 -6.30 -9.44
N ALA A 54 1.49 -7.33 -8.90
CA ALA A 54 2.46 -8.14 -9.64
C ALA A 54 1.83 -8.81 -10.87
N ALA A 55 0.65 -9.40 -10.72
CA ALA A 55 -0.08 -10.03 -11.82
C ALA A 55 -0.42 -9.03 -12.93
N VAL A 56 -0.92 -7.83 -12.57
CA VAL A 56 -1.24 -6.78 -13.54
C VAL A 56 0.01 -6.31 -14.27
N VAL A 57 1.10 -6.03 -13.56
CA VAL A 57 2.37 -5.56 -14.15
C VAL A 57 2.95 -6.61 -15.08
N LEU A 58 2.98 -7.88 -14.67
CA LEU A 58 3.46 -8.98 -15.49
C LEU A 58 2.57 -9.20 -16.72
N ALA A 59 1.25 -9.17 -16.56
CA ALA A 59 0.32 -9.31 -17.68
C ALA A 59 0.49 -8.17 -18.69
N ALA A 60 0.63 -6.93 -18.21
CA ALA A 60 0.90 -5.77 -19.05
C ALA A 60 2.26 -5.90 -19.77
N GLY A 61 3.31 -6.34 -19.06
CA GLY A 61 4.62 -6.57 -19.65
C GLY A 61 4.62 -7.68 -20.71
N VAL A 62 3.95 -8.79 -20.44
CA VAL A 62 3.84 -9.92 -21.39
C VAL A 62 3.03 -9.51 -22.62
N THR A 63 1.89 -8.84 -22.44
CA THR A 63 1.10 -8.35 -23.58
C THR A 63 1.87 -7.31 -24.40
N ALA A 64 2.61 -6.41 -23.76
CA ALA A 64 3.49 -5.46 -24.46
C ALA A 64 4.57 -6.18 -25.28
N HIS A 65 5.20 -7.22 -24.71
CA HIS A 65 6.20 -8.04 -25.40
C HIS A 65 5.61 -8.83 -26.59
N GLN A 66 4.37 -9.33 -26.45
CA GLN A 66 3.72 -10.11 -27.53
C GLN A 66 3.18 -9.24 -28.67
N LEU A 67 2.91 -7.96 -28.41
CA LEU A 67 2.44 -7.06 -29.46
C LEU A 67 3.56 -6.48 -30.34
N ASP A 68 4.82 -6.87 -30.13
CA ASP A 68 6.00 -6.31 -30.82
C ASP A 68 5.86 -4.78 -30.95
N ARG A 69 5.29 -4.11 -29.93
CA ARG A 69 5.15 -2.66 -29.93
C ARG A 69 6.58 -2.15 -29.86
N PRO A 70 7.15 -1.70 -31.00
CA PRO A 70 8.50 -1.23 -30.98
C PRO A 70 8.46 0.02 -30.12
N TRP A 71 9.28 0.01 -29.08
CA TRP A 71 9.61 1.18 -28.30
C TRP A 71 9.86 2.34 -29.27
N GLN A 72 8.94 3.30 -29.34
CA GLN A 72 9.25 4.65 -29.79
C GLN A 72 9.49 5.49 -28.54
#